data_AF-A0A431JI68-F1
#
_entry.id   AF-A0A431JI68-F1
#
_cell.length_a   1.000
_cell.length_b   1.000
_cell.length_c   1.000
_cell.angle_alpha   90.00
_cell.angle_beta   90.00
_cell.angle_gamma   90.00
#
_symmetry.space_group_name_H-M   'P 1'
#
loop_
_entity.id
_entity.type
_entity.pdbx_description
1 polymer ?
#
loop_
_entity_poly.entity_id
_entity_poly.type
_entity_poly.pdbx_seq_one_letter_code
_entity_poly.pdbx_strand_id
1 'polypeptide(L)'
;MEIERRVGAGGRIELWGFDWDVSVKPARKTGQRLLGYEQQVQPLGQPVETREAICWSYGRTLGNIAVSSEDLIGSFPAQEGDDAVLDCDIVDAGKFRNGAQRWWCRVHQRHWGTLGDIANAEASGKVHCSYHDQPMSYVVDPHHIKIKDYAEVGIWCSMPPAFSHKGKSAPRRPKIHVHVRQNPGEDKVIDQDFKALSLHYNAEYNLFGNDEITKVHLTPPSALEFVLSLEHGKAMGCINCRDCGFPHLDLGDFARQPHVKHLCGHCGRDNTKSKGPIASTPLKPLHDQFSRANQYVDVTKEVNLDDYAGLPFQVWASTPAVLWTAERPQERGIHVHVYKDGDYLIDDTFGVVRFQGKELSRAELLQAMVDSTIN
;
A
#
# COMPACT_ATOMS: atom_id res chain seq x y z
N MET A 1 -13.13 32.21 -12.81
CA MET A 1 -11.79 32.19 -12.21
C MET A 1 -10.88 31.18 -12.87
N GLU A 2 -9.63 31.56 -13.08
CA GLU A 2 -8.53 30.72 -13.56
C GLU A 2 -7.37 30.78 -12.56
N ILE A 3 -6.45 29.81 -12.65
CA ILE A 3 -5.24 29.76 -11.82
C ILE A 3 -4.01 29.99 -12.70
N GLU A 4 -3.09 30.81 -12.21
CA GLU A 4 -1.77 30.99 -12.79
C GLU A 4 -0.66 30.61 -11.82
N ARG A 5 0.43 30.10 -12.39
CA ARG A 5 1.67 29.80 -11.68
C ARG A 5 2.58 31.02 -11.78
N ARG A 6 3.11 31.48 -10.64
CA ARG A 6 4.09 32.57 -10.58
C ARG A 6 5.32 32.11 -9.82
N VAL A 7 6.50 32.56 -10.22
CA VAL A 7 7.71 32.35 -9.42
C VAL A 7 7.72 33.42 -8.33
N GLY A 8 7.53 32.98 -7.09
CA GLY A 8 7.53 33.82 -5.90
C GLY A 8 8.94 34.15 -5.40
N ALA A 9 9.01 34.93 -4.32
CA ALA A 9 10.27 35.19 -3.65
C ALA A 9 10.90 33.88 -3.12
N GLY A 10 12.20 33.69 -3.35
CA GLY A 10 12.91 32.46 -2.96
C GLY A 10 12.75 31.27 -3.92
N GLY A 11 12.20 31.48 -5.12
CA GLY A 11 12.14 30.45 -6.17
C GLY A 11 11.02 29.42 -6.00
N ARG A 12 10.13 29.60 -5.03
CA ARG A 12 8.92 28.78 -4.85
C ARG A 12 7.88 29.12 -5.90
N ILE A 13 7.08 28.15 -6.31
CA ILE A 13 5.98 28.39 -7.25
C ILE A 13 4.72 28.73 -6.46
N GLU A 14 4.22 29.95 -6.66
CA GLU A 14 2.98 30.46 -6.09
C GLU A 14 1.79 30.17 -7.02
N LEU A 15 0.69 29.72 -6.45
CA LEU A 15 -0.58 29.50 -7.15
C LEU A 15 -1.49 30.71 -6.90
N TRP A 16 -1.80 31.45 -7.96
CA TRP A 16 -2.63 32.64 -7.90
C TRP A 16 -3.97 32.42 -8.62
N GLY A 17 -5.07 32.73 -7.95
CA GLY A 17 -6.41 32.78 -8.55
C GLY A 17 -6.68 34.17 -9.14
N PHE A 18 -7.31 34.23 -10.31
CA PHE A 18 -7.69 35.48 -10.97
C PHE A 18 -8.94 35.33 -11.84
N ASP A 19 -9.64 36.43 -12.08
CA ASP A 19 -10.74 36.50 -13.04
C ASP A 19 -10.35 37.30 -14.29
N TRP A 20 -11.01 37.02 -15.40
CA TRP A 20 -10.89 37.80 -16.63
C TRP A 20 -11.96 38.89 -16.65
N ASP A 21 -11.53 40.15 -16.63
CA ASP A 21 -12.36 41.25 -17.05
C ASP A 21 -12.37 41.31 -18.58
N VAL A 22 -13.42 40.73 -19.15
CA VAL A 22 -13.69 40.68 -20.59
C VAL A 22 -14.35 41.95 -21.12
N SER A 23 -14.70 42.90 -20.24
CA SER A 23 -15.31 44.18 -20.64
C SER A 23 -14.28 45.17 -21.21
N VAL A 24 -13.00 45.00 -20.88
CA VAL A 24 -11.88 45.78 -21.42
C VAL A 24 -11.14 45.03 -22.55
N LYS A 25 -10.57 45.77 -23.50
CA LYS A 25 -9.78 45.22 -24.63
C LYS A 25 -8.34 45.78 -24.63
N PRO A 26 -7.30 44.94 -24.53
CA PRO A 26 -7.37 43.48 -24.33
C PRO A 26 -7.94 43.12 -22.95
N ALA A 27 -8.55 41.93 -22.85
CA ALA A 27 -9.09 41.42 -21.58
C ALA A 27 -7.99 41.44 -20.50
N ARG A 28 -8.35 41.85 -19.29
CA ARG A 28 -7.39 42.06 -18.20
C ARG A 28 -7.68 41.11 -17.04
N LYS A 29 -6.61 40.61 -16.41
CA LYS A 29 -6.72 39.85 -15.16
C LYS A 29 -7.09 40.77 -14.00
N THR A 30 -8.14 40.44 -13.27
CA THR A 30 -8.61 41.16 -12.07
C THR A 30 -8.72 40.19 -10.89
N GLY A 31 -8.86 40.73 -9.67
CA GLY A 31 -9.08 39.90 -8.47
C GLY A 31 -7.94 38.94 -8.12
N GLN A 32 -6.70 39.26 -8.50
CA GLN A 32 -5.54 38.39 -8.29
C GLN A 32 -5.29 38.17 -6.80
N ARG A 33 -5.26 36.91 -6.36
CA ARG A 33 -4.99 36.52 -4.98
C ARG A 33 -4.13 35.27 -4.91
N LEU A 34 -3.21 35.25 -3.94
CA LEU A 34 -2.42 34.07 -3.63
C LEU A 34 -3.34 33.02 -2.98
N LEU A 35 -3.39 31.83 -3.57
CA LEU A 35 -4.12 30.68 -3.04
C LEU A 35 -3.21 29.82 -2.16
N GLY A 36 -1.95 29.65 -2.56
CA GLY A 36 -0.98 28.84 -1.85
C GLY A 36 0.28 28.59 -2.68
N TYR A 37 1.02 27.55 -2.33
CA TYR A 37 2.28 27.20 -2.98
C TYR A 37 2.20 25.80 -3.59
N GLU A 38 2.73 25.65 -4.80
CA GLU A 38 2.97 24.35 -5.42
C GLU A 38 4.25 23.76 -4.82
N GLN A 39 4.18 22.49 -4.42
CA GLN A 39 5.36 21.76 -3.97
C GLN A 39 6.13 21.21 -5.17
N GLN A 40 7.46 21.20 -5.08
CA GLN A 40 8.27 20.61 -6.15
C GLN A 40 8.13 19.08 -6.14
N VAL A 41 8.02 18.49 -7.33
CA VAL A 41 8.21 17.06 -7.52
C VAL A 41 9.69 16.79 -7.27
N GLN A 42 10.02 16.21 -6.12
CA GLN A 42 11.38 15.79 -5.86
C GLN A 42 11.77 14.69 -6.86
N PRO A 43 12.91 14.83 -7.56
CA PRO A 43 13.50 13.74 -8.31
C PRO A 43 13.81 12.56 -7.38
N LEU A 44 13.84 11.35 -7.95
CA LEU A 44 14.40 10.19 -7.26
C LEU A 44 15.88 10.49 -6.89
N GLY A 45 16.35 9.94 -5.76
CA GLY A 45 17.79 9.91 -5.45
C GLY A 45 18.36 10.93 -4.45
N GLN A 46 17.57 11.77 -3.76
CA GLN A 46 18.13 12.50 -2.61
C GLN A 46 18.19 11.60 -1.36
N PRO A 47 19.38 11.34 -0.79
CA PRO A 47 19.50 10.60 0.46
C PRO A 47 18.94 11.46 1.57
N VAL A 48 17.78 11.08 2.05
CA VAL A 48 17.18 11.68 3.22
C VAL A 48 17.56 10.79 4.41
N GLU A 49 18.63 11.19 5.13
CA GLU A 49 19.04 10.59 6.41
C GLU A 49 18.14 11.00 7.58
N THR A 50 16.97 11.59 7.31
CA THR A 50 15.97 11.86 8.36
C THR A 50 15.07 10.64 8.54
N ARG A 51 14.48 10.56 9.74
CA ARG A 51 13.39 9.64 10.10
C ARG A 51 12.41 9.49 8.93
N GLU A 52 11.78 8.32 8.78
CA GLU A 52 10.78 8.11 7.74
C GLU A 52 9.47 7.66 8.36
N ALA A 53 8.34 8.05 7.78
CA ALA A 53 7.05 7.48 8.10
C ALA A 53 6.41 6.87 6.85
N ILE A 54 5.75 5.74 7.00
CA ILE A 54 4.87 5.18 5.98
C ILE A 54 3.46 5.64 6.32
N CYS A 55 2.80 6.33 5.40
CA CYS A 55 1.44 6.82 5.57
C CYS A 55 0.53 6.33 4.44
N TRP A 56 -0.69 5.90 4.77
CA TRP A 56 -1.68 5.42 3.81
C TRP A 56 -3.10 5.78 4.22
N SER A 57 -3.94 6.02 3.22
CA SER A 57 -5.37 6.25 3.45
C SER A 57 -6.15 4.93 3.45
N TYR A 58 -7.36 4.95 4.01
CA TYR A 58 -8.28 3.81 4.00
C TYR A 58 -8.62 3.39 2.55
N GLY A 59 -8.36 2.13 2.20
CA GLY A 59 -8.63 1.58 0.87
C GLY A 59 -7.90 2.22 -0.32
N ARG A 60 -6.90 3.09 -0.11
CA ARG A 60 -6.11 3.71 -1.19
C ARG A 60 -4.69 3.99 -0.77
N THR A 61 -3.74 3.78 -1.68
CA THR A 61 -2.37 4.30 -1.67
C THR A 61 -1.64 4.02 -3.00
N LEU A 62 -2.03 4.73 -4.06
CA LEU A 62 -1.48 4.62 -5.41
C LEU A 62 -0.04 5.17 -5.57
N GLY A 63 0.52 5.91 -4.59
CA GLY A 63 1.91 6.41 -4.65
C GLY A 63 2.32 7.40 -3.53
N ASN A 64 3.63 7.54 -3.31
CA ASN A 64 4.29 8.42 -2.31
C ASN A 64 3.85 8.22 -0.85
N ILE A 65 3.87 6.97 -0.38
CA ILE A 65 3.56 6.61 1.01
C ILE A 65 4.68 6.94 2.00
N ALA A 66 5.89 7.23 1.50
CA ALA A 66 7.00 7.65 2.33
C ALA A 66 6.90 9.14 2.61
N VAL A 67 6.83 9.50 3.89
CA VAL A 67 6.93 10.85 4.41
C VAL A 67 8.29 10.98 5.07
N SER A 68 9.16 11.81 4.52
CA SER A 68 10.54 12.01 5.02
C SER A 68 10.82 13.45 5.47
N SER A 69 9.84 14.36 5.33
CA SER A 69 9.94 15.74 5.80
C SER A 69 9.86 15.80 7.32
N GLU A 70 10.85 16.42 7.98
CA GLU A 70 10.87 16.57 9.44
C GLU A 70 9.61 17.29 9.98
N ASP A 71 9.14 18.31 9.26
CA ASP A 71 7.91 19.04 9.62
C ASP A 71 6.67 18.14 9.62
N LEU A 72 6.60 17.20 8.67
CA LEU A 72 5.49 16.24 8.59
C LEU A 72 5.69 15.05 9.53
N ILE A 73 6.93 14.68 9.86
CA ILE A 73 7.20 13.62 10.84
C ILE A 73 6.86 14.10 12.25
N GLY A 74 7.12 15.38 12.55
CA GLY A 74 6.76 16.00 13.80
C GLY A 74 5.25 16.18 14.01
N SER A 75 4.43 16.03 12.97
CA SER A 75 2.97 16.18 13.07
C SER A 75 2.21 14.87 13.35
N PHE A 76 2.89 13.72 13.37
CA PHE A 76 2.25 12.46 13.71
C PHE A 76 1.87 12.40 15.21
N PRO A 77 0.64 11.98 15.57
CA PRO A 77 0.20 11.91 16.97
C PRO A 77 1.01 10.93 17.85
N ALA A 78 1.57 9.88 17.25
CA ALA A 78 2.29 8.80 17.95
C ALA A 78 3.34 8.15 17.03
N GLN A 79 3.86 6.98 17.43
CA GLN A 79 4.74 6.17 16.56
C GLN A 79 3.96 5.37 15.51
N GLU A 80 2.70 5.06 15.77
CA GLU A 80 1.82 4.39 14.82
C GLU A 80 0.36 4.67 15.18
N GLY A 81 -0.52 4.74 14.17
CA GLY A 81 -1.93 5.08 14.38
C GLY A 81 -2.76 5.04 13.12
N ASP A 82 -4.03 5.41 13.24
CA ASP A 82 -4.98 5.57 12.14
C ASP A 82 -5.75 6.90 12.19
N ASP A 83 -5.16 7.89 12.83
CA ASP A 83 -5.72 9.20 13.17
C ASP A 83 -4.87 10.38 12.68
N ALA A 84 -3.84 10.15 11.85
CA ALA A 84 -3.01 11.25 11.33
C ALA A 84 -3.78 12.08 10.30
N VAL A 85 -3.88 13.39 10.54
CA VAL A 85 -4.39 14.36 9.57
C VAL A 85 -3.20 15.13 9.02
N LEU A 86 -2.91 14.93 7.73
CA LEU A 86 -1.73 15.49 7.08
C LEU A 86 -2.11 16.63 6.14
N ASP A 87 -1.22 17.62 6.01
CA ASP A 87 -1.42 18.72 5.07
C ASP A 87 -1.38 18.23 3.61
N CYS A 88 -2.07 18.94 2.73
CA CYS A 88 -2.09 18.62 1.32
C CYS A 88 -0.77 18.99 0.62
N ASP A 89 -0.19 18.01 -0.06
CA ASP A 89 0.96 18.20 -0.95
C ASP A 89 0.49 18.25 -2.41
N ILE A 90 0.21 19.45 -2.92
CA ILE A 90 -0.34 19.66 -4.26
C ILE A 90 0.76 19.90 -5.30
N VAL A 91 0.73 19.11 -6.37
CA VAL A 91 1.67 19.16 -7.52
C VAL A 91 0.95 19.26 -8.86
N ASP A 92 1.63 19.73 -9.91
CA ASP A 92 1.10 19.76 -11.28
C ASP A 92 0.85 18.35 -11.86
N ALA A 93 -0.35 18.13 -12.39
CA ALA A 93 -0.79 16.87 -13.00
C ALA A 93 -1.24 17.05 -14.46
N GLY A 94 -0.70 18.07 -15.13
CA GLY A 94 -1.00 18.44 -16.51
C GLY A 94 -2.33 19.18 -16.65
N LYS A 95 -3.10 18.87 -17.69
CA LYS A 95 -4.35 19.57 -18.02
C LYS A 95 -5.53 18.61 -18.09
N PHE A 96 -6.71 19.11 -17.74
CA PHE A 96 -7.99 18.48 -18.03
C PHE A 96 -8.30 18.50 -19.53
N ARG A 97 -9.30 17.72 -19.96
CA ARG A 97 -9.74 17.64 -21.38
C ARG A 97 -10.20 18.99 -21.94
N ASN A 98 -10.70 19.89 -21.09
CA ASN A 98 -11.11 21.25 -21.45
C ASN A 98 -9.93 22.24 -21.50
N GLY A 99 -8.69 21.79 -21.32
CA GLY A 99 -7.49 22.62 -21.34
C GLY A 99 -7.17 23.34 -20.02
N ALA A 100 -8.04 23.26 -19.01
CA ALA A 100 -7.77 23.79 -17.68
C ALA A 100 -6.62 23.03 -17.01
N GLN A 101 -5.84 23.72 -16.17
CA GLN A 101 -4.81 23.08 -15.38
C GLN A 101 -5.43 22.06 -14.41
N ARG A 102 -4.70 20.98 -14.15
CA ARG A 102 -5.09 19.89 -13.26
C ARG A 102 -3.96 19.66 -12.28
N TRP A 103 -4.29 19.55 -11.01
CA TRP A 103 -3.33 19.30 -9.95
C TRP A 103 -3.62 17.99 -9.24
N TRP A 104 -2.66 17.52 -8.47
CA TRP A 104 -2.71 16.27 -7.75
C TRP A 104 -2.20 16.44 -6.31
N CYS A 105 -2.99 15.99 -5.35
CA CYS A 105 -2.54 15.84 -3.98
C CYS A 105 -1.78 14.52 -3.84
N ARG A 106 -0.48 14.54 -3.55
CA ARG A 106 0.33 13.32 -3.35
C ARG A 106 -0.03 12.57 -2.07
N VAL A 107 -0.35 13.32 -1.01
CA VAL A 107 -0.71 12.76 0.31
C VAL A 107 -2.04 12.00 0.24
N HIS A 108 -3.09 12.65 -0.26
CA HIS A 108 -4.44 12.08 -0.29
C HIS A 108 -4.83 11.45 -1.63
N GLN A 109 -3.96 11.58 -2.63
CA GLN A 109 -4.12 10.99 -3.97
C GLN A 109 -5.44 11.38 -4.63
N ARG A 110 -5.68 12.69 -4.68
CA ARG A 110 -6.85 13.30 -5.29
C ARG A 110 -6.49 14.40 -6.24
N HIS A 111 -7.20 14.44 -7.38
CA HIS A 111 -7.15 15.60 -8.25
C HIS A 111 -7.73 16.80 -7.52
N TRP A 112 -7.10 17.94 -7.75
CA TRP A 112 -7.52 19.25 -7.27
C TRP A 112 -7.60 20.21 -8.46
N GLY A 113 -8.36 21.29 -8.31
CA GLY A 113 -8.46 22.38 -9.28
C GLY A 113 -9.79 22.47 -10.02
N THR A 114 -10.83 21.84 -9.50
CA THR A 114 -12.21 22.09 -9.94
C THR A 114 -12.68 23.46 -9.44
N LEU A 115 -13.79 23.97 -9.98
CA LEU A 115 -14.38 25.24 -9.49
C LEU A 115 -14.73 25.19 -8.00
N GLY A 116 -15.15 24.03 -7.49
CA GLY A 116 -15.43 23.85 -6.06
C GLY A 116 -14.18 23.91 -5.20
N ASP A 117 -13.08 23.29 -5.66
CA ASP A 117 -11.79 23.33 -4.98
C ASP A 117 -11.25 24.77 -4.89
N ILE A 118 -11.37 25.53 -5.99
CA ILE A 118 -10.94 26.92 -6.06
C ILE A 118 -11.75 27.78 -5.08
N ALA A 119 -13.09 27.71 -5.15
CA ALA A 119 -13.96 28.47 -4.25
C ALA A 119 -13.72 28.13 -2.76
N ASN A 120 -13.42 26.86 -2.46
CA ASN A 120 -13.09 26.44 -1.11
C ASN A 120 -11.74 27.00 -0.63
N ALA A 121 -10.69 26.95 -1.46
CA ALA A 121 -9.39 27.51 -1.13
C ALA A 121 -9.44 29.03 -0.89
N GLU A 122 -10.34 29.72 -1.56
CA GLU A 122 -10.58 31.15 -1.35
C GLU A 122 -11.24 31.47 -0.03
N ALA A 123 -12.23 30.66 0.36
CA ALA A 123 -12.95 30.83 1.61
C ALA A 123 -12.06 30.46 2.81
N SER A 124 -11.22 29.43 2.68
CA SER A 124 -10.34 28.94 3.74
C SER A 124 -8.97 29.62 3.78
N GLY A 125 -8.54 30.23 2.67
CA GLY A 125 -7.18 30.74 2.49
C GLY A 125 -6.11 29.63 2.40
N LYS A 126 -6.52 28.37 2.17
CA LYS A 126 -5.63 27.21 2.11
C LYS A 126 -5.92 26.36 0.87
N VAL A 127 -4.87 25.92 0.18
CA VAL A 127 -5.00 24.90 -0.87
C VAL A 127 -5.05 23.53 -0.21
N HIS A 128 -6.22 22.92 -0.22
CA HIS A 128 -6.42 21.56 0.27
C HIS A 128 -7.34 20.77 -0.66
N CYS A 129 -7.09 19.47 -0.77
CA CYS A 129 -7.94 18.58 -1.55
C CYS A 129 -9.21 18.23 -0.78
N SER A 130 -10.17 17.63 -1.48
CA SER A 130 -11.44 17.22 -0.88
C SER A 130 -11.31 16.20 0.26
N TYR A 131 -10.15 15.55 0.41
CA TYR A 131 -9.86 14.55 1.45
C TYR A 131 -8.84 15.04 2.50
N HIS A 132 -8.59 16.35 2.58
CA HIS A 132 -7.58 16.92 3.48
C HIS A 132 -7.78 16.65 4.98
N ASP A 133 -9.00 16.34 5.39
CA ASP A 133 -9.39 16.04 6.76
C ASP A 133 -9.55 14.53 7.00
N GLN A 134 -9.25 13.71 5.98
CA GLN A 134 -9.33 12.27 6.09
C GLN A 134 -8.21 11.75 7.00
N PRO A 135 -8.53 11.02 8.09
CA PRO A 135 -7.52 10.40 8.91
C PRO A 135 -6.80 9.29 8.13
N MET A 136 -5.48 9.27 8.26
CA MET A 136 -4.58 8.35 7.60
C MET A 136 -3.94 7.39 8.61
N SER A 137 -3.70 6.17 8.16
CA SER A 137 -2.92 5.19 8.88
C SER A 137 -1.43 5.44 8.66
N TYR A 138 -0.63 5.26 9.71
CA TYR A 138 0.79 5.56 9.66
C TYR A 138 1.62 4.70 10.59
N VAL A 139 2.90 4.58 10.23
CA VAL A 139 3.98 4.06 11.07
C VAL A 139 5.18 4.98 10.90
N VAL A 140 5.63 5.60 11.97
CA VAL A 140 6.88 6.35 12.04
C VAL A 140 8.02 5.39 12.37
N ASP A 141 9.13 5.53 11.67
CA ASP A 141 10.31 4.67 11.75
C ASP A 141 9.93 3.17 11.61
N PRO A 142 9.34 2.79 10.45
CA PRO A 142 8.87 1.42 10.23
C PRO A 142 10.01 0.42 10.36
N HIS A 143 9.67 -0.82 10.70
CA HIS A 143 10.68 -1.87 10.76
C HIS A 143 11.31 -2.09 9.37
N HIS A 144 12.63 -2.18 9.33
CA HIS A 144 13.40 -2.36 8.10
C HIS A 144 13.95 -3.77 8.01
N ILE A 145 13.67 -4.45 6.89
CA ILE A 145 14.26 -5.75 6.57
C ILE A 145 15.14 -5.60 5.34
N LYS A 146 16.42 -5.94 5.46
CA LYS A 146 17.34 -6.07 4.33
C LYS A 146 17.37 -7.53 3.93
N ILE A 147 16.76 -7.86 2.78
CA ILE A 147 16.58 -9.27 2.37
C ILE A 147 17.90 -10.04 2.37
N LYS A 148 18.98 -9.40 1.89
CA LYS A 148 20.31 -9.99 1.78
C LYS A 148 20.98 -10.34 3.12
N ASP A 149 20.49 -9.77 4.22
CA ASP A 149 21.09 -9.96 5.55
C ASP A 149 20.59 -11.28 6.20
N TYR A 150 19.64 -11.98 5.56
CA TYR A 150 19.00 -13.18 6.11
C TYR A 150 18.95 -14.32 5.09
N ALA A 151 19.01 -15.55 5.57
CA ALA A 151 18.86 -16.73 4.72
C ALA A 151 17.41 -16.94 4.27
N GLU A 152 16.44 -16.76 5.18
CA GLU A 152 15.02 -16.89 4.88
C GLU A 152 14.24 -15.68 5.36
N VAL A 153 13.43 -15.13 4.46
CA VAL A 153 12.44 -14.09 4.72
C VAL A 153 11.12 -14.55 4.10
N GLY A 154 10.09 -14.65 4.94
CA GLY A 154 8.71 -14.89 4.54
C GLY A 154 7.84 -13.73 4.98
N ILE A 155 7.04 -13.18 4.07
CA ILE A 155 6.16 -12.04 4.35
C ILE A 155 4.76 -12.35 3.83
N TRP A 156 3.74 -12.22 4.67
CA TRP A 156 2.34 -12.48 4.32
C TRP A 156 1.43 -11.30 4.68
N CYS A 157 0.25 -11.28 4.06
CA CYS A 157 -0.87 -10.47 4.54
C CYS A 157 -1.57 -11.20 5.71
N SER A 158 -1.41 -10.68 6.93
CA SER A 158 -2.11 -11.19 8.13
C SER A 158 -3.56 -10.73 8.13
N MET A 159 -4.44 -11.54 7.54
CA MET A 159 -5.88 -11.38 7.68
C MET A 159 -6.39 -11.98 9.00
N PRO A 160 -7.51 -11.49 9.55
CA PRO A 160 -8.19 -12.16 10.65
C PRO A 160 -8.43 -13.65 10.35
N PRO A 161 -8.40 -14.53 11.38
CA PRO A 161 -8.77 -15.93 11.19
C PRO A 161 -10.16 -16.03 10.58
N ALA A 162 -10.40 -17.06 9.77
CA ALA A 162 -11.73 -17.35 9.24
C ALA A 162 -12.73 -17.53 10.40
N PHE A 163 -12.31 -18.27 11.42
CA PHE A 163 -13.02 -18.41 12.69
C PHE A 163 -12.08 -18.92 13.79
N SER A 164 -12.60 -18.99 15.00
CA SER A 164 -11.92 -19.49 16.18
C SER A 164 -12.83 -20.40 16.99
N HIS A 165 -12.32 -20.95 18.09
CA HIS A 165 -13.13 -21.63 19.11
C HIS A 165 -14.32 -20.79 19.63
N LYS A 166 -14.30 -19.46 19.47
CA LYS A 166 -15.42 -18.56 19.83
C LYS A 166 -16.41 -18.32 18.68
N GLY A 167 -16.25 -18.99 17.54
CA GLY A 167 -17.01 -18.76 16.32
C GLY A 167 -16.33 -17.76 15.39
N LYS A 168 -17.14 -17.03 14.60
CA LYS A 168 -16.66 -16.07 13.59
C LYS A 168 -15.77 -15.00 14.23
N SER A 169 -14.65 -14.72 13.59
CA SER A 169 -13.71 -13.71 14.07
C SER A 169 -14.29 -12.30 14.04
N ALA A 170 -13.91 -11.48 15.02
CA ALA A 170 -14.19 -10.06 14.97
C ALA A 170 -13.49 -9.42 13.76
N PRO A 171 -14.15 -8.53 13.01
CA PRO A 171 -13.51 -7.85 11.90
C PRO A 171 -12.31 -7.02 12.36
N ARG A 172 -11.22 -7.06 11.61
CA ARG A 172 -10.03 -6.22 11.86
C ARG A 172 -9.32 -5.86 10.56
N ARG A 173 -8.51 -4.82 10.62
CA ARG A 173 -7.59 -4.48 9.53
C ARG A 173 -6.52 -5.57 9.34
N PRO A 174 -6.03 -5.78 8.12
CA PRO A 174 -4.91 -6.67 7.89
C PRO A 174 -3.62 -6.08 8.49
N LYS A 175 -2.65 -6.95 8.74
CA LYS A 175 -1.29 -6.59 9.13
C LYS A 175 -0.29 -7.26 8.18
N ILE A 176 1.00 -6.98 8.37
CA ILE A 176 2.09 -7.63 7.65
C ILE A 176 2.72 -8.66 8.56
N HIS A 177 2.50 -9.95 8.30
CA HIS A 177 3.13 -11.02 9.07
C HIS A 177 4.51 -11.32 8.49
N VAL A 178 5.50 -11.47 9.37
CA VAL A 178 6.89 -11.67 8.96
C VAL A 178 7.50 -12.85 9.70
N HIS A 179 8.12 -13.73 8.93
CA HIS A 179 9.07 -14.73 9.39
C HIS A 179 10.47 -14.38 8.88
N VAL A 180 11.46 -14.38 9.77
CA VAL A 180 12.89 -14.27 9.38
C VAL A 180 13.70 -15.35 10.09
N ARG A 181 14.65 -15.97 9.36
CA ARG A 181 15.67 -16.86 9.93
C ARG A 181 17.06 -16.41 9.52
N GLN A 182 18.01 -16.58 10.44
CA GLN A 182 19.43 -16.32 10.17
C GLN A 182 20.01 -17.40 9.25
N ASN A 183 19.73 -18.67 9.54
CA ASN A 183 20.10 -19.80 8.70
C ASN A 183 18.88 -20.64 8.30
N PRO A 184 18.96 -21.40 7.19
CA PRO A 184 17.87 -22.25 6.75
C PRO A 184 17.49 -23.29 7.81
N GLY A 185 16.20 -23.44 8.08
CA GLY A 185 15.67 -24.43 9.02
C GLY A 185 15.87 -24.16 10.51
N GLU A 186 16.53 -23.07 10.90
CA GLU A 186 16.64 -22.66 12.30
C GLU A 186 15.34 -22.03 12.84
N ASP A 187 15.34 -21.73 14.14
CA ASP A 187 14.25 -20.98 14.76
C ASP A 187 14.12 -19.58 14.14
N LYS A 188 12.87 -19.10 14.11
CA LYS A 188 12.55 -17.77 13.60
C LYS A 188 13.14 -16.73 14.56
N VAL A 189 13.94 -15.80 14.03
CA VAL A 189 14.41 -14.62 14.80
C VAL A 189 13.42 -13.46 14.74
N ILE A 190 12.50 -13.49 13.78
CA ILE A 190 11.33 -12.62 13.73
C ILE A 190 10.13 -13.52 13.40
N ASP A 191 9.11 -13.45 14.23
CA ASP A 191 7.81 -14.10 14.05
C ASP A 191 6.71 -13.22 14.65
N GLN A 192 6.29 -12.21 13.90
CA GLN A 192 5.29 -11.25 14.38
C GLN A 192 4.62 -10.46 13.26
N ASP A 193 3.54 -9.80 13.63
CA ASP A 193 2.81 -8.86 12.78
C ASP A 193 3.31 -7.42 12.93
N PHE A 194 3.43 -6.72 11.81
CA PHE A 194 3.74 -5.28 11.71
C PHE A 194 2.58 -4.51 11.06
N LYS A 195 2.40 -3.23 11.39
CA LYS A 195 1.41 -2.36 10.72
C LYS A 195 1.86 -1.93 9.33
N ALA A 196 3.16 -1.75 9.13
CA ALA A 196 3.79 -1.51 7.83
C ALA A 196 5.27 -1.90 7.94
N LEU A 197 5.93 -2.12 6.79
CA LEU A 197 7.31 -2.59 6.72
C LEU A 197 8.08 -1.85 5.62
N SER A 198 9.36 -1.58 5.84
CA SER A 198 10.29 -1.12 4.82
C SER A 198 11.22 -2.27 4.38
N LEU A 199 11.07 -2.73 3.16
CA LEU A 199 11.85 -3.85 2.61
C LEU A 199 12.94 -3.35 1.67
N HIS A 200 14.20 -3.59 2.02
CA HIS A 200 15.36 -3.28 1.19
C HIS A 200 15.75 -4.49 0.34
N TYR A 201 15.93 -4.25 -0.95
CA TYR A 201 16.41 -5.24 -1.92
C TYR A 201 17.70 -4.75 -2.58
N ASN A 202 18.45 -5.64 -3.23
CA ASN A 202 19.67 -5.24 -3.92
C ASN A 202 19.34 -4.52 -5.23
N ALA A 203 19.84 -3.30 -5.42
CA ALA A 203 19.66 -2.49 -6.63
C ALA A 203 20.15 -3.19 -7.89
N GLU A 204 21.17 -4.07 -7.77
CA GLU A 204 21.70 -4.88 -8.88
C GLU A 204 20.63 -5.77 -9.55
N TYR A 205 19.52 -6.01 -8.87
CA TYR A 205 18.40 -6.75 -9.42
C TYR A 205 17.53 -5.95 -10.40
N ASN A 206 17.72 -4.63 -10.51
CA ASN A 206 17.04 -3.73 -11.44
C ASN A 206 15.52 -4.01 -11.54
N LEU A 207 14.88 -4.16 -10.36
CA LEU A 207 13.48 -4.56 -10.25
C LEU A 207 12.51 -3.52 -10.81
N PHE A 208 12.84 -2.26 -10.63
CA PHE A 208 12.12 -1.12 -11.16
C PHE A 208 13.15 -0.36 -11.97
N GLY A 209 12.86 -0.02 -13.23
CA GLY A 209 13.83 0.55 -14.17
C GLY A 209 14.47 1.90 -13.80
N ASN A 210 14.49 2.26 -12.52
CA ASN A 210 15.40 3.22 -11.89
C ASN A 210 16.15 2.52 -10.73
N ASP A 211 17.48 2.42 -10.88
CA ASP A 211 18.40 1.80 -9.90
C ASP A 211 18.51 2.56 -8.57
N GLU A 212 18.01 3.81 -8.49
CA GLU A 212 17.93 4.58 -7.25
C GLU A 212 16.82 4.07 -6.31
N ILE A 213 15.86 3.31 -6.85
CA ILE A 213 14.88 2.63 -6.02
C ILE A 213 15.57 1.40 -5.45
N THR A 214 15.70 1.36 -4.12
CA THR A 214 16.40 0.29 -3.38
C THR A 214 15.55 -0.28 -2.24
N LYS A 215 14.37 0.30 -2.02
CA LYS A 215 13.43 -0.08 -0.99
C LYS A 215 11.98 -0.05 -1.49
N VAL A 216 11.16 -0.93 -0.95
CA VAL A 216 9.71 -0.94 -1.14
C VAL A 216 9.04 -0.92 0.23
N HIS A 217 8.09 0.00 0.39
CA HIS A 217 7.26 0.07 1.58
C HIS A 217 6.03 -0.83 1.39
N LEU A 218 5.80 -1.73 2.34
CA LEU A 218 4.68 -2.65 2.34
C LEU A 218 3.63 -2.17 3.33
N THR A 219 2.43 -1.92 2.81
CA THR A 219 1.26 -1.51 3.61
C THR A 219 0.18 -2.59 3.56
N PRO A 220 -0.68 -2.72 4.58
CA PRO A 220 -1.76 -3.69 4.60
C PRO A 220 -2.66 -3.68 3.35
N PRO A 221 -3.12 -2.53 2.81
CA PRO A 221 -3.93 -2.54 1.57
C PRO A 221 -3.16 -3.08 0.36
N SER A 222 -1.86 -2.76 0.23
CA SER A 222 -1.03 -3.28 -0.86
C SER A 222 -0.78 -4.78 -0.75
N ALA A 223 -0.52 -5.29 0.46
CA ALA A 223 -0.35 -6.71 0.70
C ALA A 223 -1.65 -7.49 0.43
N LEU A 224 -2.78 -6.96 0.90
CA LEU A 224 -4.09 -7.59 0.72
C LEU A 224 -4.47 -7.71 -0.76
N GLU A 225 -4.49 -6.60 -1.50
CA GLU A 225 -4.88 -6.61 -2.91
C GLU A 225 -3.92 -7.46 -3.77
N PHE A 226 -2.63 -7.51 -3.39
CA PHE A 226 -1.65 -8.38 -4.05
C PHE A 226 -1.91 -9.87 -3.80
N VAL A 227 -2.08 -10.28 -2.54
CA VAL A 227 -2.36 -11.68 -2.18
C VAL A 227 -3.68 -12.15 -2.77
N LEU A 228 -4.73 -11.33 -2.73
CA LEU A 228 -6.00 -11.66 -3.38
C LEU A 228 -5.87 -11.74 -4.91
N SER A 229 -4.99 -10.95 -5.52
CA SER A 229 -4.71 -11.07 -6.95
C SER A 229 -3.96 -12.35 -7.29
N LEU A 230 -3.05 -12.83 -6.42
CA LEU A 230 -2.40 -14.14 -6.55
C LEU A 230 -3.41 -15.28 -6.41
N GLU A 231 -4.25 -15.29 -5.38
CA GLU A 231 -5.29 -16.31 -5.15
C GLU A 231 -6.25 -16.45 -6.33
N HIS A 232 -6.61 -15.34 -6.98
CA HIS A 232 -7.51 -15.34 -8.12
C HIS A 232 -6.80 -15.47 -9.48
N GLY A 233 -5.47 -15.65 -9.50
CA GLY A 233 -4.70 -15.77 -10.74
C GLY A 233 -4.80 -14.55 -11.66
N LYS A 234 -4.93 -13.34 -11.09
CA LYS A 234 -5.10 -12.11 -11.88
C LYS A 234 -3.80 -11.73 -12.60
N ALA A 235 -3.94 -11.17 -13.80
CA ALA A 235 -2.83 -10.61 -14.54
C ALA A 235 -2.24 -9.40 -13.77
N MET A 236 -1.00 -9.55 -13.31
CA MET A 236 -0.27 -8.50 -12.60
C MET A 236 1.08 -8.22 -13.27
N GLY A 237 1.55 -6.99 -13.12
CA GLY A 237 2.90 -6.58 -13.53
C GLY A 237 3.35 -5.37 -12.73
N CYS A 238 4.44 -4.74 -13.16
CA CYS A 238 4.85 -3.44 -12.65
C CYS A 238 5.29 -2.59 -13.84
N ILE A 239 4.72 -1.39 -13.94
CA ILE A 239 5.13 -0.40 -14.93
C ILE A 239 5.53 0.90 -14.24
N ASN A 240 6.46 1.61 -14.84
CA ASN A 240 6.87 2.92 -14.36
C ASN A 240 6.08 4.03 -15.06
N CYS A 241 5.79 5.10 -14.33
CA CYS A 241 5.13 6.27 -14.89
C CYS A 241 6.02 6.89 -15.97
N ARG A 242 5.43 7.19 -17.12
CA ARG A 242 6.17 7.81 -18.24
C ARG A 242 6.64 9.23 -17.97
N ASP A 243 5.98 9.94 -17.05
CA ASP A 243 6.30 11.34 -16.74
C ASP A 243 7.26 11.50 -15.56
N CYS A 244 7.07 10.73 -14.48
CA CYS A 244 7.89 10.87 -13.26
C CYS A 244 8.78 9.66 -12.95
N GLY A 245 8.70 8.56 -13.69
CA GLY A 245 9.52 7.37 -13.49
C GLY A 245 9.14 6.48 -12.31
N PHE A 246 8.27 6.92 -11.39
CA PHE A 246 7.85 6.12 -10.23
C PHE A 246 7.07 4.85 -10.65
N PRO A 247 7.27 3.71 -9.96
CA PRO A 247 6.48 2.50 -10.20
C PRO A 247 5.01 2.73 -9.84
N HIS A 248 4.11 2.21 -10.66
CA HIS A 248 2.68 2.25 -10.40
C HIS A 248 2.25 1.19 -9.40
N LEU A 249 1.48 1.62 -8.40
CA LEU A 249 0.73 0.78 -7.49
C LEU A 249 -0.77 1.04 -7.73
N ASP A 250 -1.46 0.05 -8.28
CA ASP A 250 -2.91 0.04 -8.39
C ASP A 250 -3.50 -0.53 -7.09
N LEU A 251 -4.57 0.08 -6.58
CA LEU A 251 -5.30 -0.34 -5.38
C LEU A 251 -6.80 -0.18 -5.55
N GLY A 252 -7.56 -0.85 -4.68
CA GLY A 252 -9.03 -0.89 -4.76
C GLY A 252 -9.50 -1.38 -6.13
N ASP A 253 -10.44 -0.67 -6.75
CA ASP A 253 -11.01 -1.09 -8.04
C ASP A 253 -9.96 -1.22 -9.15
N PHE A 254 -8.89 -0.40 -9.12
CA PHE A 254 -7.79 -0.48 -10.09
C PHE A 254 -6.94 -1.74 -9.90
N ALA A 255 -6.77 -2.24 -8.66
CA ALA A 255 -6.10 -3.53 -8.43
C ALA A 255 -7.01 -4.71 -8.78
N ARG A 256 -8.32 -4.54 -8.60
CA ARG A 256 -9.27 -5.65 -8.74
C ARG A 256 -9.54 -6.04 -10.18
N GLN A 257 -9.40 -5.11 -11.12
CA GLN A 257 -9.62 -5.35 -12.54
C GLN A 257 -8.38 -4.98 -13.36
N PRO A 258 -7.77 -5.95 -14.06
CA PRO A 258 -6.68 -5.67 -14.99
C PRO A 258 -7.09 -4.65 -16.05
N HIS A 259 -6.25 -3.66 -16.28
CA HIS A 259 -6.54 -2.56 -17.19
C HIS A 259 -5.27 -2.05 -17.87
N VAL A 260 -5.46 -1.26 -18.94
CA VAL A 260 -4.34 -0.78 -19.77
C VAL A 260 -3.87 0.62 -19.37
N LYS A 261 -4.77 1.46 -18.84
CA LYS A 261 -4.49 2.88 -18.56
C LYS A 261 -4.37 3.11 -17.06
N HIS A 262 -3.17 3.43 -16.58
CA HIS A 262 -2.89 3.54 -15.16
C HIS A 262 -2.79 5.00 -14.71
N LEU A 263 -3.34 5.32 -13.54
CA LEU A 263 -3.19 6.62 -12.88
C LEU A 263 -1.98 6.56 -11.94
N CYS A 264 -1.00 7.43 -12.15
CA CYS A 264 0.17 7.47 -11.28
C CYS A 264 -0.20 8.13 -9.95
N GLY A 265 -0.07 7.42 -8.83
CA GLY A 265 -0.35 8.01 -7.53
C GLY A 265 0.72 9.00 -7.04
N HIS A 266 1.90 9.03 -7.67
CA HIS A 266 2.94 10.00 -7.34
C HIS A 266 2.73 11.37 -8.01
N CYS A 267 2.39 11.41 -9.32
CA CYS A 267 2.26 12.69 -10.06
C CYS A 267 0.83 12.98 -10.56
N GLY A 268 -0.13 12.07 -10.37
CA GLY A 268 -1.52 12.25 -10.78
C GLY A 268 -1.79 12.20 -12.28
N ARG A 269 -0.77 11.89 -13.10
CA ARG A 269 -0.91 11.72 -14.55
C ARG A 269 -1.41 10.33 -14.89
N ASP A 270 -2.26 10.27 -15.91
CA ASP A 270 -3.00 9.07 -16.32
C ASP A 270 -2.73 8.67 -17.78
N ASN A 271 -1.62 9.13 -18.36
CA ASN A 271 -1.22 8.83 -19.75
C ASN A 271 -0.34 7.57 -19.87
N THR A 272 -0.02 6.92 -18.75
CA THR A 272 0.83 5.72 -18.70
C THR A 272 -0.02 4.51 -19.06
N LYS A 273 0.50 3.70 -20.00
CA LYS A 273 -0.19 2.52 -20.51
C LYS A 273 0.72 1.30 -20.49
N SER A 274 0.19 0.17 -20.01
CA SER A 274 0.80 -1.15 -20.13
C SER A 274 0.59 -1.73 -21.54
N LYS A 275 1.35 -2.78 -21.89
CA LYS A 275 1.22 -3.46 -23.20
C LYS A 275 -0.10 -4.24 -23.32
N GLY A 276 -0.65 -4.68 -22.20
CA GLY A 276 -1.93 -5.39 -22.11
C GLY A 276 -2.51 -5.22 -20.70
N PRO A 277 -3.76 -5.67 -20.46
CA PRO A 277 -4.44 -5.45 -19.19
C PRO A 277 -3.69 -6.10 -18.01
N ILE A 278 -3.31 -5.30 -17.03
CA ILE A 278 -2.69 -5.75 -15.78
C ILE A 278 -3.21 -4.94 -14.60
N ALA A 279 -3.11 -5.47 -13.38
CA ALA A 279 -2.99 -4.64 -12.18
C ALA A 279 -1.49 -4.37 -11.93
N SER A 280 -1.08 -3.11 -11.91
CA SER A 280 0.31 -2.72 -11.68
C SER A 280 0.62 -2.67 -10.18
N THR A 281 1.71 -3.29 -9.75
CA THR A 281 2.16 -3.25 -8.36
C THR A 281 3.67 -3.48 -8.24
N PRO A 282 4.40 -2.68 -7.43
CA PRO A 282 5.82 -2.91 -7.17
C PRO A 282 6.09 -4.20 -6.39
N LEU A 283 5.07 -4.85 -5.84
CA LEU A 283 5.22 -6.14 -5.17
C LEU A 283 5.43 -7.29 -6.17
N LYS A 284 5.00 -7.14 -7.43
CA LYS A 284 5.09 -8.21 -8.42
C LYS A 284 6.54 -8.54 -8.80
N PRO A 285 7.43 -7.58 -9.14
CA PRO A 285 8.83 -7.88 -9.42
C PRO A 285 9.57 -8.45 -8.20
N LEU A 286 9.30 -7.94 -6.99
CA LEU A 286 9.84 -8.49 -5.76
C LEU A 286 9.44 -9.96 -5.58
N HIS A 287 8.15 -10.24 -5.68
CA HIS A 287 7.62 -11.60 -5.56
C HIS A 287 8.24 -12.52 -6.63
N ASP A 288 8.25 -12.12 -7.90
CA ASP A 288 8.77 -12.95 -8.99
C ASP A 288 10.25 -13.27 -8.86
N GLN A 289 11.02 -12.32 -8.31
CA GLN A 289 12.44 -12.50 -8.15
C GLN A 289 12.78 -13.43 -6.98
N PHE A 290 12.13 -13.23 -5.83
CA PHE A 290 12.51 -13.91 -4.59
C PHE A 290 11.73 -15.20 -4.36
N SER A 291 10.47 -15.25 -4.76
CA SER A 291 9.64 -16.46 -4.68
C SER A 291 9.96 -17.39 -5.85
N ARG A 292 11.18 -17.97 -5.86
CA ARG A 292 11.86 -18.73 -6.95
C ARG A 292 11.02 -19.79 -7.66
N ALA A 293 9.85 -20.13 -7.16
CA ALA A 293 8.70 -20.40 -8.01
C ALA A 293 7.43 -20.19 -7.18
N ASN A 294 6.30 -19.93 -7.84
CA ASN A 294 4.95 -20.16 -7.30
C ASN A 294 4.71 -21.67 -7.00
N GLN A 295 5.72 -22.36 -6.49
CA GLN A 295 5.69 -23.75 -6.11
C GLN A 295 5.02 -23.84 -4.76
N TYR A 296 3.81 -24.38 -4.80
CA TYR A 296 3.08 -24.78 -3.64
C TYR A 296 3.17 -26.29 -3.52
N VAL A 297 3.26 -26.77 -2.29
CA VAL A 297 3.01 -28.17 -1.96
C VAL A 297 1.66 -28.24 -1.26
N ASP A 298 0.72 -29.00 -1.81
CA ASP A 298 -0.51 -29.32 -1.09
C ASP A 298 -0.15 -30.22 0.07
N VAL A 299 -0.44 -29.74 1.28
CA VAL A 299 -0.17 -30.52 2.48
C VAL A 299 -1.11 -31.72 2.52
N THR A 300 -0.60 -32.87 2.95
CA THR A 300 -1.39 -34.12 3.09
C THR A 300 -1.69 -34.47 4.55
N LYS A 301 -1.05 -33.78 5.50
CA LYS A 301 -1.30 -33.92 6.94
C LYS A 301 -2.77 -33.58 7.24
N GLU A 302 -3.36 -34.32 8.17
CA GLU A 302 -4.74 -34.11 8.61
C GLU A 302 -4.79 -33.77 10.11
N VAL A 303 -5.77 -32.98 10.52
CA VAL A 303 -6.06 -32.73 11.93
C VAL A 303 -7.57 -32.68 12.17
N ASN A 304 -8.01 -33.28 13.27
CA ASN A 304 -9.37 -33.15 13.76
C ASN A 304 -9.37 -32.23 14.99
N LEU A 305 -9.97 -31.04 14.87
CA LEU A 305 -10.07 -30.08 15.96
C LEU A 305 -10.99 -30.56 17.08
N ASP A 306 -11.86 -31.53 16.82
CA ASP A 306 -12.71 -32.14 17.85
C ASP A 306 -11.90 -32.95 18.89
N ASP A 307 -10.71 -33.41 18.51
CA ASP A 307 -9.79 -34.12 19.42
C ASP A 307 -9.17 -33.16 20.46
N TYR A 308 -9.28 -31.85 20.23
CA TYR A 308 -8.79 -30.78 21.09
C TYR A 308 -9.92 -30.01 21.78
N ALA A 309 -11.07 -30.67 21.97
CA ALA A 309 -12.25 -30.07 22.59
C ALA A 309 -11.92 -29.35 23.92
N GLY A 310 -12.37 -28.10 24.04
CA GLY A 310 -12.12 -27.24 25.21
C GLY A 310 -10.86 -26.38 25.12
N LEU A 311 -9.98 -26.62 24.14
CA LEU A 311 -8.81 -25.77 23.91
C LEU A 311 -9.13 -24.60 22.95
N PRO A 312 -8.56 -23.40 23.19
CA PRO A 312 -8.63 -22.31 22.23
C PRO A 312 -7.95 -22.71 20.92
N PHE A 313 -8.58 -22.37 19.79
CA PHE A 313 -7.97 -22.51 18.47
C PHE A 313 -8.34 -21.36 17.53
N GLN A 314 -7.58 -21.21 16.46
CA GLN A 314 -7.82 -20.28 15.35
C GLN A 314 -7.46 -20.97 14.02
N VAL A 315 -8.20 -20.63 12.95
CA VAL A 315 -8.06 -21.28 11.64
C VAL A 315 -8.00 -20.24 10.52
N TRP A 316 -7.09 -20.43 9.57
CA TRP A 316 -6.94 -19.63 8.36
C TRP A 316 -6.84 -20.54 7.13
N ALA A 317 -7.32 -20.08 5.98
CA ALA A 317 -6.79 -20.57 4.71
C ALA A 317 -5.33 -20.09 4.60
N SER A 318 -4.39 -20.98 4.27
CA SER A 318 -3.03 -20.54 3.96
C SER A 318 -3.08 -19.67 2.70
N THR A 319 -2.33 -18.57 2.67
CA THR A 319 -2.28 -17.65 1.52
C THR A 319 -0.87 -17.55 0.95
N PRO A 320 -0.72 -17.22 -0.35
CA PRO A 320 0.55 -16.85 -0.94
C PRO A 320 1.28 -15.80 -0.11
N ALA A 321 2.57 -16.02 0.11
CA ALA A 321 3.45 -14.98 0.61
C ALA A 321 3.53 -13.83 -0.40
N VAL A 322 3.61 -12.60 0.11
CA VAL A 322 4.06 -11.43 -0.67
C VAL A 322 5.51 -11.63 -1.12
N LEU A 323 6.33 -12.23 -0.26
CA LEU A 323 7.73 -12.56 -0.53
C LEU A 323 8.10 -13.82 0.24
N TRP A 324 8.80 -14.74 -0.45
CA TRP A 324 9.26 -16.00 0.13
C TRP A 324 10.63 -16.37 -0.41
N THR A 325 11.70 -16.17 0.36
CA THR A 325 13.08 -16.39 -0.12
C THR A 325 13.62 -17.79 0.18
N ALA A 326 12.92 -18.59 0.99
CA ALA A 326 13.41 -19.90 1.36
C ALA A 326 13.50 -20.83 0.14
N GLU A 327 14.53 -21.69 0.10
CA GLU A 327 14.74 -22.65 -0.98
C GLU A 327 13.85 -23.90 -0.83
N ARG A 328 12.55 -23.68 -0.63
CA ARG A 328 11.54 -24.73 -0.54
C ARG A 328 10.15 -24.21 -0.94
N PRO A 329 9.24 -25.08 -1.40
CA PRO A 329 7.87 -24.70 -1.69
C PRO A 329 7.14 -24.12 -0.48
N GLN A 330 6.15 -23.27 -0.76
CA GLN A 330 5.18 -22.83 0.24
C GLN A 330 4.14 -23.93 0.47
N GLU A 331 3.70 -24.10 1.71
CA GLU A 331 2.63 -25.05 2.02
C GLU A 331 1.25 -24.45 1.69
N ARG A 332 0.44 -25.22 0.97
CA ARG A 332 -0.94 -24.87 0.66
C ARG A 332 -1.89 -25.79 1.41
N GLY A 333 -2.82 -25.18 2.16
CA GLY A 333 -3.77 -25.89 3.00
C GLY A 333 -4.52 -24.94 3.93
N ILE A 334 -4.80 -25.43 5.14
CA ILE A 334 -5.46 -24.72 6.22
C ILE A 334 -4.48 -24.62 7.37
N HIS A 335 -4.16 -23.40 7.77
CA HIS A 335 -3.27 -23.11 8.88
C HIS A 335 -4.07 -23.09 10.18
N VAL A 336 -3.56 -23.78 11.20
CA VAL A 336 -4.26 -24.03 12.45
C VAL A 336 -3.34 -23.68 13.61
N HIS A 337 -3.86 -22.87 14.52
CA HIS A 337 -3.32 -22.74 15.86
C HIS A 337 -4.23 -23.43 16.88
N VAL A 338 -3.68 -24.29 17.73
CA VAL A 338 -4.34 -24.78 18.95
C VAL A 338 -3.48 -24.38 20.13
N TYR A 339 -4.09 -23.80 21.16
CA TYR A 339 -3.39 -23.27 22.32
C TYR A 339 -3.65 -24.13 23.56
N LYS A 340 -2.63 -24.33 24.38
CA LYS A 340 -2.74 -24.96 25.69
C LYS A 340 -1.90 -24.16 26.68
N ASP A 341 -2.52 -23.72 27.78
CA ASP A 341 -1.87 -22.95 28.85
C ASP A 341 -1.17 -21.65 28.38
N GLY A 342 -1.61 -21.11 27.24
CA GLY A 342 -1.06 -19.89 26.63
C GLY A 342 -0.02 -20.15 25.53
N ASP A 343 0.46 -21.38 25.39
CA ASP A 343 1.45 -21.77 24.39
C ASP A 343 0.82 -22.51 23.20
N TYR A 344 1.55 -22.57 22.09
CA TYR A 344 1.17 -23.35 20.92
C TYR A 344 1.28 -24.86 21.22
N LEU A 345 0.13 -25.54 21.21
CA LEU A 345 0.07 -26.99 21.10
C LEU A 345 0.18 -27.43 19.64
N ILE A 346 -0.44 -26.67 18.74
CA ILE A 346 -0.32 -26.80 17.28
C ILE A 346 -0.09 -25.42 16.69
N ASP A 347 0.91 -25.31 15.81
CA ASP A 347 1.15 -24.21 14.88
C ASP A 347 1.66 -24.85 13.57
N ASP A 348 0.74 -25.21 12.68
CA ASP A 348 1.10 -25.92 11.44
C ASP A 348 0.02 -25.72 10.36
N THR A 349 0.37 -26.07 9.12
CA THR A 349 -0.55 -26.12 7.97
C THR A 349 -0.93 -27.57 7.69
N PHE A 350 -2.22 -27.80 7.42
CA PHE A 350 -2.82 -29.11 7.17
C PHE A 350 -3.55 -29.12 5.84
N GLY A 351 -3.56 -30.26 5.16
CA GLY A 351 -4.37 -30.47 3.95
C GLY A 351 -5.84 -30.62 4.27
N VAL A 352 -6.13 -31.33 5.36
CA VAL A 352 -7.49 -31.63 5.80
C VAL A 352 -7.66 -31.23 7.26
N VAL A 353 -8.66 -30.41 7.51
CA VAL A 353 -9.03 -29.98 8.88
C VAL A 353 -10.49 -30.32 9.10
N ARG A 354 -10.79 -31.03 10.19
CA ARG A 354 -12.15 -31.35 10.60
C ARG A 354 -12.53 -30.61 11.86
N PHE A 355 -13.77 -30.13 11.91
CA PHE A 355 -14.35 -29.49 13.08
C PHE A 355 -15.86 -29.78 13.10
N GLN A 356 -16.36 -30.22 14.25
CA GLN A 356 -17.74 -30.65 14.46
C GLN A 356 -18.16 -31.73 13.45
N GLY A 357 -17.28 -32.70 13.21
CA GLY A 357 -17.48 -33.78 12.25
C GLY A 357 -17.53 -33.36 10.78
N LYS A 358 -17.23 -32.10 10.44
CA LYS A 358 -17.22 -31.58 9.07
C LYS A 358 -15.81 -31.23 8.62
N GLU A 359 -15.49 -31.57 7.38
CA GLU A 359 -14.27 -31.10 6.72
C GLU A 359 -14.43 -29.63 6.32
N LEU A 360 -13.42 -28.83 6.63
CA LEU A 360 -13.41 -27.40 6.32
C LEU A 360 -12.94 -27.15 4.89
N SER A 361 -13.63 -26.26 4.17
CA SER A 361 -13.23 -25.83 2.83
C SER A 361 -12.27 -24.65 2.89
N ARG A 362 -11.05 -24.79 2.36
CA ARG A 362 -10.09 -23.68 2.25
C ARG A 362 -10.69 -22.46 1.54
N ALA A 363 -11.49 -22.66 0.49
CA ALA A 363 -12.09 -21.56 -0.26
C ALA A 363 -13.11 -20.77 0.58
N GLU A 364 -13.93 -21.48 1.37
CA GLU A 364 -14.88 -20.84 2.28
C GLU A 364 -14.17 -20.11 3.41
N LEU A 365 -13.08 -20.68 3.92
CA LEU A 365 -12.23 -20.03 4.93
C LEU A 365 -11.58 -18.75 4.38
N LEU A 366 -11.06 -18.78 3.15
CA LEU A 366 -10.50 -17.59 2.50
C LEU A 366 -11.56 -16.50 2.36
N GLN A 367 -12.78 -16.85 1.92
CA GLN A 367 -13.88 -15.89 1.84
C GLN A 367 -14.23 -15.32 3.21
N ALA A 368 -14.30 -16.14 4.25
CA ALA A 368 -14.57 -15.69 5.62
C ALA A 368 -13.47 -14.76 6.18
N MET A 369 -12.20 -15.01 5.83
CA MET A 369 -11.08 -14.11 6.16
C MET A 369 -11.25 -12.76 5.47
N VAL A 370 -11.58 -12.75 4.18
CA VAL A 370 -11.82 -11.52 3.40
C VAL A 370 -13.01 -10.74 3.97
N ASP A 371 -14.13 -11.41 4.27
CA ASP A 371 -15.33 -10.79 4.84
C ASP A 371 -15.09 -10.19 6.23
N SER A 372 -14.12 -10.74 6.96
CA SER A 372 -13.71 -10.25 8.29
C SER A 372 -12.58 -9.22 8.20
N THR A 373 -12.07 -8.93 7.00
CA THR A 373 -11.00 -7.94 6.79
C THR A 373 -11.61 -6.57 6.53
N ILE A 374 -11.32 -5.61 7.41
CA ILE A 374 -11.67 -4.20 7.21
C ILE A 374 -10.57 -3.57 6.33
N ASN A 375 -10.97 -2.93 5.23
CA ASN A 375 -10.03 -2.31 4.27
C ASN A 375 -9.41 -0.99 4.75
#